data_AF-A0A443RYQ0-F1
#
_entry.id   AF-A0A443RYQ0-F1
#
_cell.length_a   1.000
_cell.length_b   1.000
_cell.length_c   1.000
_cell.angle_alpha   90.00
_cell.angle_beta   90.00
_cell.angle_gamma   90.00
#
_symmetry.space_group_name_H-M   'P 1'
#
loop_
_entity.id
_entity.type
_entity.pdbx_description
1 polymer ?
#
loop_
_entity_poly.entity_id
_entity_poly.type
_entity_poly.pdbx_seq_one_letter_code
_entity_poly.pdbx_strand_id
1 'polypeptide(L)'
;MFKFALNACEVQNSADWCLAKTSNTTETKQFLYNPDCGSGSTIYIIDTGCNVNHEEFEGRDIKTIKNFVNHEPEYDKNGHGTAVASLAGGNVCGVAKQAKLRCVKVLDKDGRGSQSNIISAIQLCAKKENKGIINLSLGGDFSQIVNNAANGAVKNGHLLVAAAGNDNIDVARVSPASAKNVTAVAATNRKNMKSAFSNYGKAVDLFAPG
;
A
#
# COMPACT_ATOMS: atom_id res chain seq x y z
N MET A 1 -10.54 -11.48 -33.52
CA MET A 1 -10.11 -12.73 -32.85
C MET A 1 -9.17 -12.33 -31.71
N PHE A 2 -9.66 -12.19 -30.49
CA PHE A 2 -8.82 -11.84 -29.34
C PHE A 2 -8.00 -13.08 -28.97
N LYS A 3 -6.71 -13.08 -29.31
CA LYS A 3 -5.76 -14.04 -28.76
C LYS A 3 -5.56 -13.69 -27.29
N PHE A 4 -6.13 -14.47 -26.39
CA PHE A 4 -5.59 -14.58 -25.04
C PHE A 4 -4.26 -15.32 -25.17
N ALA A 5 -3.16 -14.58 -25.24
CA ALA A 5 -1.88 -15.15 -24.89
C ALA A 5 -1.93 -15.37 -23.36
N LEU A 6 -1.85 -16.63 -22.94
CA LEU A 6 -1.39 -16.95 -21.60
C LEU A 6 0.05 -16.41 -21.52
N ASN A 7 0.21 -15.14 -21.13
CA ASN A 7 1.53 -14.58 -20.86
C ASN A 7 2.21 -15.48 -19.83
N ALA A 8 3.44 -15.87 -20.11
CA ALA A 8 4.21 -16.83 -19.33
C ALA A 8 4.15 -16.46 -17.84
N CYS A 9 3.91 -17.43 -16.97
CA CYS A 9 4.03 -17.22 -15.54
C CYS A 9 5.51 -17.38 -15.15
N GLU A 10 6.14 -16.32 -14.66
CA GLU A 10 7.43 -16.40 -14.00
C GLU A 10 7.27 -16.89 -12.55
N VAL A 11 8.35 -17.43 -12.02
CA VAL A 11 8.40 -18.00 -10.67
C VAL A 11 9.58 -17.41 -9.91
N GLN A 12 9.32 -16.71 -8.82
CA GLN A 12 10.33 -16.40 -7.82
C GLN A 12 10.32 -17.52 -6.78
N ASN A 13 11.44 -18.23 -6.66
CA ASN A 13 11.66 -19.19 -5.59
C ASN A 13 12.11 -18.47 -4.31
N SER A 14 11.94 -19.14 -3.17
CA SER A 14 12.32 -18.61 -1.85
C SER A 14 11.63 -17.29 -1.49
N ALA A 15 10.42 -17.06 -2.00
CA ALA A 15 9.58 -15.95 -1.57
C ALA A 15 9.20 -16.11 -0.09
N ASP A 16 9.12 -14.99 0.62
CA ASP A 16 8.51 -14.97 1.95
C ASP A 16 7.05 -15.45 1.89
N TRP A 17 6.55 -15.98 3.00
CA TRP A 17 5.21 -16.53 3.08
C TRP A 17 4.14 -15.51 2.66
N CYS A 18 4.30 -14.22 2.96
CA CYS A 18 3.35 -13.18 2.56
C CYS A 18 3.26 -13.09 1.03
N LEU A 19 4.40 -12.95 0.35
CA LEU A 19 4.46 -12.81 -1.10
C LEU A 19 3.98 -14.10 -1.79
N ALA A 20 4.45 -15.26 -1.34
CA ALA A 20 4.02 -16.56 -1.87
C ALA A 20 2.50 -16.75 -1.76
N LYS A 21 1.89 -16.27 -0.66
CA LYS A 21 0.45 -16.42 -0.41
C LYS A 21 -0.42 -15.63 -1.39
N THR A 22 0.09 -14.54 -1.97
CA THR A 22 -0.68 -13.71 -2.91
C THR A 22 -1.03 -14.41 -4.23
N SER A 23 -0.30 -15.47 -4.61
CA SER A 23 -0.55 -16.22 -5.84
C SER A 23 -0.78 -17.72 -5.65
N ASN A 24 -0.95 -18.17 -4.41
CA ASN A 24 -1.14 -19.59 -4.09
C ASN A 24 -2.21 -19.82 -3.01
N THR A 25 -3.00 -20.87 -3.19
CA THR A 25 -3.98 -21.32 -2.18
C THR A 25 -3.34 -22.24 -1.14
N THR A 26 -2.29 -22.97 -1.52
CA THR A 26 -1.50 -23.88 -0.67
C THR A 26 -0.23 -23.22 -0.15
N GLU A 27 0.35 -23.78 0.90
CA GLU A 27 1.61 -23.28 1.46
C GLU A 27 2.80 -23.64 0.55
N THR A 28 3.54 -22.60 0.15
CA THR A 28 4.72 -22.72 -0.72
C THR A 28 5.66 -21.55 -0.47
N LYS A 29 6.87 -21.63 -1.03
CA LYS A 29 7.84 -20.52 -1.12
C LYS A 29 7.97 -19.97 -2.54
N GLN A 30 6.99 -20.24 -3.39
CA GLN A 30 6.97 -19.77 -4.77
C GLN A 30 6.01 -18.60 -4.90
N PHE A 31 6.47 -17.53 -5.53
CA PHE A 31 5.60 -16.46 -6.00
C PHE A 31 5.48 -16.58 -7.52
N LEU A 32 4.24 -16.85 -7.95
CA LEU A 32 3.84 -16.94 -9.36
C LEU A 32 3.38 -15.57 -9.84
N TYR A 33 3.94 -15.04 -10.93
CA TYR A 33 3.58 -13.73 -11.46
C TYR A 33 3.73 -13.63 -12.99
N ASN A 34 2.99 -12.71 -13.60
CA ASN A 34 3.19 -12.35 -15.01
C ASN A 34 4.43 -11.42 -15.13
N PRO A 35 5.33 -11.60 -16.13
CA PRO A 35 6.44 -10.71 -16.45
C PRO A 35 6.07 -9.22 -16.47
N ASP A 36 4.86 -8.87 -16.93
CA ASP A 36 4.41 -7.48 -16.97
C ASP A 36 4.29 -6.86 -15.57
N CYS A 37 4.08 -7.66 -14.51
CA CYS A 37 4.17 -7.35 -13.07
C CYS A 37 3.88 -5.90 -12.62
N GLY A 38 2.81 -5.27 -13.13
CA GLY A 38 2.43 -3.89 -12.78
C GLY A 38 3.03 -2.78 -13.64
N SER A 39 3.68 -3.12 -14.75
CA SER A 39 4.19 -2.18 -15.76
C SER A 39 3.10 -1.21 -16.19
N GLY A 40 3.49 0.06 -16.36
CA GLY A 40 2.56 1.16 -16.65
C GLY A 40 1.74 1.66 -15.45
N SER A 41 1.72 0.93 -14.33
CA SER A 41 1.01 1.36 -13.12
C SER A 41 1.87 2.28 -12.26
N THR A 42 1.21 3.18 -11.51
CA THR A 42 1.86 4.01 -10.48
C THR A 42 1.23 3.72 -9.13
N ILE A 43 2.06 3.47 -8.13
CA ILE A 43 1.65 3.27 -6.73
C ILE A 43 2.21 4.43 -5.90
N TYR A 44 1.31 5.21 -5.31
CA TYR A 44 1.62 6.27 -4.37
C TYR A 44 1.68 5.66 -2.96
N ILE A 45 2.85 5.75 -2.33
CA ILE A 45 3.08 5.26 -0.97
C ILE A 45 3.05 6.48 -0.05
N ILE A 46 1.93 6.70 0.65
CA ILE A 46 1.77 7.81 1.60
C ILE A 46 2.06 7.27 3.00
N ASP A 47 3.25 7.57 3.54
CA ASP A 47 3.79 6.92 4.75
C ASP A 47 4.90 7.76 5.44
N THR A 48 5.89 7.13 6.10
CA THR A 48 7.05 7.76 6.75
C THR A 48 8.14 8.25 5.78
N GLY A 49 7.91 8.11 4.47
CA GLY A 49 8.88 8.33 3.41
C GLY A 49 9.39 7.01 2.83
N CYS A 50 10.42 7.07 1.97
CA CYS A 50 11.11 5.89 1.46
C CYS A 50 12.61 6.12 1.42
N ASN A 51 13.42 5.10 1.73
CA ASN A 51 14.80 5.03 1.30
C ASN A 51 14.86 4.55 -0.16
N VAL A 52 14.72 5.49 -1.10
CA VAL A 52 14.67 5.19 -2.55
C VAL A 52 15.97 4.63 -3.12
N ASN A 53 17.07 4.73 -2.37
CA ASN A 53 18.39 4.21 -2.75
C ASN A 53 18.69 2.83 -2.15
N HIS A 54 17.70 2.19 -1.51
CA HIS A 54 17.85 0.84 -0.98
C HIS A 54 18.06 -0.17 -2.12
N GLU A 55 18.90 -1.19 -1.91
CA GLU A 55 19.22 -2.24 -2.91
C GLU A 55 17.96 -2.96 -3.45
N GLU A 56 16.95 -3.11 -2.60
CA GLU A 56 15.61 -3.59 -2.97
C GLU A 56 14.97 -2.85 -4.14
N PHE A 57 15.38 -1.60 -4.40
CA PHE A 57 14.87 -0.76 -5.47
C PHE A 57 15.88 -0.49 -6.59
N GLU A 58 17.00 -1.21 -6.64
CA GLU A 58 17.98 -1.06 -7.71
C GLU A 58 17.32 -1.23 -9.09
N GLY A 59 17.53 -0.25 -9.99
CA GLY A 59 16.94 -0.24 -11.32
C GLY A 59 15.43 0.06 -11.38
N ARG A 60 14.76 0.31 -10.24
CA ARG A 60 13.32 0.61 -10.18
C ARG A 60 13.04 2.10 -10.43
N ASP A 61 11.88 2.40 -11.01
CA ASP A 61 11.34 3.77 -11.05
C ASP A 61 10.66 4.11 -9.72
N ILE A 62 11.46 4.37 -8.69
CA ILE A 62 11.03 4.84 -7.37
C ILE A 62 11.50 6.29 -7.13
N LYS A 63 10.61 7.14 -6.61
CA LYS A 63 10.95 8.54 -6.29
C LYS A 63 10.21 9.03 -5.06
N THR A 64 10.87 9.82 -4.23
CA THR A 64 10.16 10.71 -3.30
C THR A 64 9.62 11.89 -4.08
N ILE A 65 8.32 12.13 -4.02
CA ILE A 65 7.67 13.24 -4.75
C ILE A 65 7.26 14.38 -3.84
N LYS A 66 7.12 14.13 -2.53
CA LYS A 66 6.80 15.17 -1.55
C LYS A 66 7.13 14.73 -0.13
N ASN A 67 7.63 15.68 0.66
CA ASN A 67 7.69 15.60 2.11
C ASN A 67 6.78 16.69 2.71
N PHE A 68 5.85 16.30 3.58
CA PHE A 68 4.99 17.20 4.36
C PHE A 68 5.48 17.36 5.81
N VAL A 69 6.47 16.57 6.23
CA VAL A 69 7.13 16.66 7.54
C VAL A 69 8.32 17.61 7.43
N ASN A 70 8.02 18.91 7.42
CA ASN A 70 8.99 19.97 7.07
C ASN A 70 10.22 20.08 8.00
N HIS A 71 10.17 19.48 9.19
CA HIS A 71 11.27 19.47 10.16
C HIS A 71 12.16 18.21 10.05
N GLU A 72 11.88 17.34 9.08
CA GLU A 72 12.68 16.15 8.78
C GLU A 72 13.14 16.14 7.33
N PRO A 73 14.25 15.44 7.02
CA PRO A 73 14.63 15.20 5.63
C PRO A 73 13.58 14.35 4.91
N GLU A 74 13.63 14.35 3.58
CA GLU A 74 12.65 13.66 2.74
C GLU A 74 12.78 12.12 2.75
N TYR A 75 13.94 11.59 3.14
CA TYR A 75 14.16 10.15 3.24
C TYR A 75 13.52 9.56 4.50
N ASP A 76 13.25 8.26 4.45
CA ASP A 76 12.63 7.53 5.55
C ASP A 76 13.57 7.42 6.76
N LYS A 77 13.11 7.90 7.92
CA LYS A 77 13.83 7.80 9.20
C LYS A 77 13.19 6.79 10.16
N ASN A 78 12.07 6.19 9.78
CA ASN A 78 11.36 5.20 10.58
C ASN A 78 11.63 3.78 10.03
N GLY A 79 11.49 3.62 8.71
CA GLY A 79 11.64 2.33 8.00
C GLY A 79 10.31 1.75 7.53
N HIS A 80 9.19 2.12 8.15
CA HIS A 80 7.86 1.59 7.80
C HIS A 80 7.49 1.87 6.34
N GLY A 81 7.61 3.11 5.87
CA GLY A 81 7.29 3.46 4.48
C GLY A 81 8.19 2.79 3.45
N THR A 82 9.47 2.58 3.77
CA THR A 82 10.41 1.80 2.95
C THR A 82 9.97 0.33 2.86
N ALA A 83 9.58 -0.28 3.99
CA ALA A 83 9.09 -1.65 4.03
C ALA A 83 7.79 -1.82 3.22
N VAL A 84 6.85 -0.88 3.36
CA VAL A 84 5.60 -0.86 2.59
C VAL A 84 5.88 -0.71 1.08
N ALA A 85 6.77 0.20 0.69
CA ALA A 85 7.16 0.36 -0.71
C ALA A 85 7.84 -0.90 -1.28
N SER A 86 8.66 -1.58 -0.48
CA SER A 86 9.30 -2.84 -0.83
C SER A 86 8.27 -3.93 -1.13
N LEU A 87 7.27 -4.12 -0.25
CA LEU A 87 6.19 -5.08 -0.46
C LEU A 87 5.31 -4.74 -1.66
N ALA A 88 5.11 -3.45 -1.95
CA ALA A 88 4.32 -3.01 -3.09
C ALA A 88 5.02 -3.30 -4.44
N GLY A 89 6.31 -2.98 -4.58
CA GLY A 89 6.98 -3.02 -5.89
C GLY A 89 8.52 -3.07 -5.87
N GLY A 90 9.12 -3.54 -4.78
CA GLY A 90 10.54 -3.87 -4.70
C GLY A 90 10.92 -5.12 -5.50
N ASN A 91 12.21 -5.28 -5.77
CA ASN A 91 12.74 -6.38 -6.59
C ASN A 91 12.51 -7.74 -5.94
N VAL A 92 12.77 -7.88 -4.63
CA VAL A 92 12.72 -9.17 -3.94
C VAL A 92 11.35 -9.39 -3.31
N CYS A 93 10.87 -8.44 -2.53
CA CYS A 93 9.65 -8.58 -1.73
C CYS A 93 8.38 -8.12 -2.46
N GLY A 94 8.53 -7.37 -3.55
CA GLY A 94 7.42 -6.70 -4.21
C GLY A 94 6.46 -7.62 -4.95
N VAL A 95 5.16 -7.32 -4.84
CA VAL A 95 4.10 -7.94 -5.64
C VAL A 95 4.07 -7.38 -7.07
N ALA A 96 4.19 -6.06 -7.25
CA ALA A 96 4.15 -5.38 -8.54
C ALA A 96 5.56 -4.89 -8.94
N LYS A 97 6.43 -5.85 -9.28
CA LYS A 97 7.87 -5.65 -9.54
C LYS A 97 8.20 -4.76 -10.74
N GLN A 98 7.21 -4.29 -11.51
CA GLN A 98 7.39 -3.34 -12.63
C GLN A 98 6.61 -2.03 -12.45
N ALA A 99 5.90 -1.84 -11.34
CA ALA A 99 5.17 -0.60 -11.06
C ALA A 99 6.10 0.59 -10.76
N LYS A 100 5.66 1.80 -11.06
CA LYS A 100 6.33 3.03 -10.62
C LYS A 100 5.95 3.33 -9.18
N LEU A 101 6.92 3.60 -8.31
CA LEU A 101 6.68 3.92 -6.91
C LEU A 101 6.87 5.43 -6.67
N ARG A 102 5.90 6.06 -6.03
CA ARG A 102 5.91 7.49 -5.71
C ARG A 102 5.68 7.68 -4.22
N CYS A 103 6.76 7.95 -3.49
CA CYS A 103 6.74 8.06 -2.05
C CYS A 103 6.38 9.47 -1.60
N VAL A 104 5.48 9.56 -0.63
CA VAL A 104 5.03 10.80 -0.01
C VAL A 104 5.16 10.66 1.49
N LYS A 105 6.03 11.48 2.09
CA LYS A 105 6.26 11.47 3.53
C LYS A 105 5.22 12.36 4.23
N VAL A 106 4.38 11.74 5.06
CA VAL A 106 3.40 12.41 5.95
C VAL A 106 3.58 12.05 7.41
N LEU A 107 4.34 10.98 7.70
CA LEU A 107 4.68 10.53 9.05
C LEU A 107 6.15 10.81 9.37
N ASP A 108 6.43 11.24 10.59
CA ASP A 108 7.77 11.50 11.11
C ASP A 108 8.54 10.21 11.45
N LYS A 109 9.77 10.34 11.97
CA LYS A 109 10.61 9.20 12.40
C LYS A 109 9.93 8.30 13.43
N ASP A 110 8.96 8.81 14.20
CA ASP A 110 8.24 8.07 15.24
C ASP A 110 6.89 7.50 14.71
N GLY A 111 6.63 7.63 13.40
CA GLY A 111 5.40 7.15 12.77
C GLY A 111 4.19 8.06 13.01
N ARG A 112 4.38 9.31 13.43
CA ARG A 112 3.30 10.24 13.76
C ARG A 112 3.10 11.26 12.65
N GLY A 113 1.85 11.63 12.39
CA GLY A 113 1.52 12.66 11.40
C GLY A 113 0.18 13.32 11.68
N SER A 114 0.01 14.52 11.13
CA SER A 114 -1.26 15.25 11.24
C SER A 114 -2.26 14.79 10.19
N GLN A 115 -3.55 14.85 10.53
CA GLN A 115 -4.62 14.62 9.56
C GLN A 115 -4.52 15.60 8.36
N SER A 116 -4.10 16.84 8.59
CA SER A 116 -3.91 17.85 7.53
C SER A 116 -2.84 17.43 6.51
N ASN A 117 -1.73 16.83 6.95
CA ASN A 117 -0.70 16.32 6.06
C ASN A 117 -1.20 15.12 5.24
N ILE A 118 -1.92 14.19 5.89
CA ILE A 118 -2.51 13.03 5.23
C ILE A 118 -3.50 13.48 4.14
N ILE A 119 -4.41 14.41 4.46
CA ILE A 119 -5.38 14.96 3.50
C ILE A 119 -4.67 15.64 2.32
N SER A 120 -3.66 16.47 2.61
CA SER A 120 -2.90 17.18 1.57
C SER A 120 -2.16 16.21 0.65
N ALA A 121 -1.62 15.12 1.19
CA ALA A 121 -0.98 14.06 0.42
C ALA A 121 -1.96 13.28 -0.45
N ILE A 122 -3.14 12.92 0.09
CA ILE A 122 -4.20 12.28 -0.69
C ILE A 122 -4.60 13.17 -1.87
N GLN A 123 -4.85 14.47 -1.62
CA GLN A 123 -5.21 15.42 -2.67
C GLN A 123 -4.11 15.60 -3.71
N LEU A 124 -2.84 15.63 -3.29
CA LEU A 124 -1.69 15.69 -4.19
C LEU A 124 -1.64 14.48 -5.14
N CYS A 125 -1.88 13.28 -4.61
CA CYS A 125 -1.82 12.02 -5.37
C CYS A 125 -3.08 11.78 -6.21
N ALA A 126 -4.23 12.33 -5.81
CA ALA A 126 -5.54 12.12 -6.42
C ALA A 126 -5.83 13.00 -7.66
N LYS A 127 -4.79 13.43 -8.40
CA LYS A 127 -4.97 14.24 -9.60
C LYS A 127 -5.46 13.39 -10.78
N LYS A 128 -6.51 13.85 -11.46
CA LYS A 128 -7.17 13.11 -12.55
C LYS A 128 -6.26 12.77 -13.72
N GLU A 129 -5.21 13.56 -13.97
CA GLU A 129 -4.26 13.29 -15.07
C GLU A 129 -3.32 12.12 -14.78
N ASN A 130 -3.16 11.71 -13.51
CA ASN A 130 -2.17 10.71 -13.08
C ASN A 130 -2.82 9.61 -12.22
N LYS A 131 -3.82 8.92 -12.79
CA LYS A 131 -4.51 7.83 -12.10
C LYS A 131 -3.52 6.74 -11.69
N GLY A 132 -3.75 6.18 -10.50
CA GLY A 132 -2.89 5.14 -9.93
C GLY A 132 -3.50 4.55 -8.67
N ILE A 133 -2.70 3.76 -7.97
CA ILE A 133 -3.04 3.15 -6.69
C ILE A 133 -2.49 4.05 -5.58
N ILE A 134 -3.29 4.38 -4.58
CA ILE A 134 -2.87 5.12 -3.39
C ILE A 134 -2.89 4.16 -2.22
N ASN A 135 -1.72 3.89 -1.63
CA ASN A 135 -1.58 3.04 -0.46
C ASN A 135 -1.43 3.91 0.80
N LEU A 136 -2.30 3.66 1.78
CA LEU A 136 -2.30 4.28 3.09
C LEU A 136 -2.16 3.19 4.15
N SER A 137 -0.91 2.78 4.42
CA SER A 137 -0.58 1.87 5.53
C SER A 137 -0.51 2.66 6.86
N LEU A 138 -1.55 3.45 7.10
CA LEU A 138 -1.67 4.34 8.24
C LEU A 138 -3.15 4.49 8.58
N GLY A 139 -3.40 4.95 9.80
CA GLY A 139 -4.75 5.23 10.26
C GLY A 139 -4.75 5.80 11.66
N GLY A 140 -5.93 6.19 12.10
CA GLY A 140 -6.19 6.63 13.47
C GLY A 140 -7.69 6.70 13.71
N ASP A 141 -8.07 7.39 14.79
CA ASP A 141 -9.48 7.60 15.14
C ASP A 141 -10.29 8.13 13.96
N PHE A 142 -11.58 7.76 13.95
CA PHE A 142 -12.53 8.20 12.93
C PHE A 142 -12.45 9.71 12.70
N SER A 143 -12.32 10.08 11.43
CA SER A 143 -12.32 11.46 10.97
C SER A 143 -13.08 11.56 9.65
N GLN A 144 -14.26 12.18 9.71
CA GLN A 144 -15.09 12.38 8.52
C GLN A 144 -14.35 13.16 7.42
N ILE A 145 -13.48 14.10 7.79
CA ILE A 145 -12.76 14.92 6.82
C ILE A 145 -11.66 14.11 6.09
N VAL A 146 -11.00 13.18 6.79
CA VAL A 146 -10.06 12.22 6.19
C VAL A 146 -10.80 11.26 5.26
N ASN A 147 -11.94 10.72 5.70
CA ASN A 147 -12.79 9.86 4.85
C ASN A 147 -13.28 10.59 3.60
N ASN A 148 -13.65 11.87 3.70
CA ASN A 148 -14.05 12.67 2.54
C ASN A 148 -12.91 12.83 1.54
N ALA A 149 -11.69 13.09 2.01
CA ALA A 149 -10.51 13.16 1.14
C ALA A 149 -10.26 11.83 0.42
N ALA A 150 -10.32 10.71 1.15
CA ALA A 150 -10.12 9.38 0.59
C ALA A 150 -11.20 9.02 -0.45
N ASN A 151 -12.48 9.25 -0.15
CA ASN A 151 -13.58 9.07 -1.11
C ASN A 151 -13.44 9.97 -2.34
N GLY A 152 -12.94 11.20 -2.16
CA GLY A 152 -12.64 12.13 -3.24
C GLY A 152 -11.57 11.59 -4.20
N ALA A 153 -10.52 10.94 -3.66
CA ALA A 153 -9.50 10.30 -4.48
C ALA A 153 -10.04 9.17 -5.34
N VAL A 154 -10.90 8.33 -4.76
CA VAL A 154 -11.57 7.24 -5.49
C VAL A 154 -12.50 7.80 -6.58
N LYS A 155 -13.25 8.87 -6.28
CA LYS A 155 -14.08 9.58 -7.26
C LYS A 155 -13.27 10.16 -8.43
N ASN A 156 -12.00 10.51 -8.21
CA ASN A 156 -11.10 10.96 -9.28
C ASN A 156 -10.53 9.81 -10.12
N GLY A 157 -10.89 8.56 -9.83
CA GLY A 157 -10.54 7.37 -10.60
C GLY A 157 -9.28 6.65 -10.10
N HIS A 158 -8.86 6.91 -8.86
CA HIS A 158 -7.78 6.17 -8.21
C HIS A 158 -8.33 4.96 -7.46
N LEU A 159 -7.57 3.88 -7.39
CA LEU A 159 -7.78 2.86 -6.38
C LEU A 159 -7.11 3.35 -5.10
N LEU A 160 -7.84 3.42 -3.99
CA LEU A 160 -7.26 3.78 -2.69
C LEU A 160 -7.40 2.59 -1.75
N VAL A 161 -6.26 2.12 -1.26
CA VAL A 161 -6.12 0.99 -0.34
C VAL A 161 -5.68 1.52 1.02
N ALA A 162 -6.40 1.15 2.07
CA ALA A 162 -6.09 1.57 3.43
C ALA A 162 -5.99 0.37 4.38
N ALA A 163 -5.04 0.41 5.31
CA ALA A 163 -4.97 -0.59 6.37
C ALA A 163 -6.21 -0.48 7.29
N ALA A 164 -6.84 -1.61 7.61
CA ALA A 164 -7.99 -1.64 8.51
C ALA A 164 -7.65 -1.20 9.95
N GLY A 165 -6.38 -1.26 10.34
CA GLY A 165 -5.87 -0.93 11.67
C GLY A 165 -5.62 -2.15 12.56
N ASN A 166 -4.99 -1.92 13.71
CA ASN A 166 -4.30 -2.94 14.50
C ASN A 166 -4.74 -2.99 15.99
N ASP A 167 -5.97 -2.56 16.28
CA ASP A 167 -6.48 -2.41 17.65
C ASP A 167 -7.49 -3.51 18.03
N ASN A 168 -7.75 -4.45 17.11
CA ASN A 168 -8.78 -5.48 17.23
C ASN A 168 -10.16 -4.88 17.57
N ILE A 169 -10.52 -3.80 16.86
CA ILE A 169 -11.83 -3.12 16.97
C ILE A 169 -12.57 -3.12 15.63
N ASP A 170 -13.82 -2.67 15.65
CA ASP A 170 -14.59 -2.43 14.41
C ASP A 170 -13.94 -1.31 13.58
N VAL A 171 -13.64 -1.59 12.31
CA VAL A 171 -13.04 -0.69 11.33
C VAL A 171 -13.87 0.58 11.13
N ALA A 172 -15.17 0.56 11.43
CA ALA A 172 -16.03 1.75 11.41
C ALA A 172 -15.53 2.87 12.34
N ARG A 173 -14.67 2.54 13.31
CA ARG A 173 -14.12 3.49 14.29
C ARG A 173 -12.82 4.16 13.85
N VAL A 174 -12.27 3.80 12.70
CA VAL A 174 -10.97 4.32 12.23
C VAL A 174 -11.05 4.92 10.84
N SER A 175 -10.16 5.86 10.56
CA SER A 175 -10.01 6.49 9.24
C SER A 175 -8.58 6.32 8.73
N PRO A 176 -8.37 6.16 7.41
CA PRO A 176 -9.34 6.26 6.32
C PRO A 176 -10.13 4.98 6.01
N ALA A 177 -9.87 3.86 6.69
CA ALA A 177 -10.44 2.56 6.33
C ALA A 177 -11.98 2.46 6.43
N SER A 178 -12.64 3.28 7.25
CA SER A 178 -14.11 3.35 7.29
C SER A 178 -14.75 4.11 6.12
N ALA A 179 -13.96 4.69 5.20
CA ALA A 179 -14.49 5.43 4.06
C ALA A 179 -15.15 4.47 3.05
N LYS A 180 -16.41 4.78 2.67
CA LYS A 180 -17.29 3.90 1.87
C LYS A 180 -16.69 3.33 0.57
N ASN A 181 -15.85 4.08 -0.14
CA ASN A 181 -15.32 3.67 -1.44
C ASN A 181 -13.84 3.27 -1.40
N VAL A 182 -13.24 3.24 -0.21
CA VAL A 182 -11.86 2.81 0.01
C VAL A 182 -11.81 1.29 0.12
N THR A 183 -10.77 0.66 -0.43
CA THR A 183 -10.49 -0.75 -0.17
C THR A 183 -9.78 -0.88 1.18
N ALA A 184 -10.53 -1.26 2.22
CA ALA A 184 -10.00 -1.52 3.54
C ALA A 184 -9.47 -2.96 3.64
N VAL A 185 -8.20 -3.09 4.02
CA VAL A 185 -7.49 -4.37 4.06
C VAL A 185 -7.21 -4.78 5.50
N ALA A 186 -7.80 -5.90 5.90
CA ALA A 186 -7.51 -6.57 7.17
C ALA A 186 -6.38 -7.60 7.00
N ALA A 187 -5.80 -8.05 8.11
CA ALA A 187 -4.61 -8.86 8.13
C ALA A 187 -4.91 -10.31 8.52
N THR A 188 -4.31 -11.26 7.80
CA THR A 188 -4.29 -12.69 8.12
C THR A 188 -2.88 -13.16 8.40
N ASN A 189 -2.74 -14.05 9.37
CA ASN A 189 -1.50 -14.75 9.61
C ASN A 189 -1.32 -15.94 8.64
N ARG A 190 -0.15 -16.59 8.71
CA ARG A 190 0.23 -17.74 7.88
C ARG A 190 -0.75 -18.93 7.92
N LYS A 191 -1.58 -19.03 8.97
CA LYS A 191 -2.60 -20.08 9.13
C LYS A 191 -3.96 -19.71 8.51
N ASN A 192 -4.03 -18.67 7.67
CA ASN A 192 -5.28 -18.11 7.13
C ASN A 192 -6.27 -17.61 8.20
N MET A 193 -5.77 -17.30 9.40
CA MET A 193 -6.60 -16.77 10.48
C MET A 193 -6.42 -15.27 10.54
N LYS A 194 -7.50 -14.52 10.88
CA LYS A 194 -7.38 -13.10 11.21
C LYS A 194 -6.24 -12.90 12.22
N SER A 195 -5.31 -12.02 11.92
CA SER A 195 -4.24 -11.66 12.85
C SER A 195 -4.85 -11.08 14.13
N ALA A 196 -4.27 -11.41 15.29
CA ALA A 196 -4.88 -11.12 16.58
C ALA A 196 -5.19 -9.62 16.74
N PHE A 197 -4.31 -8.76 16.24
CA PHE A 197 -4.43 -7.31 16.25
C PHE A 197 -5.38 -6.74 15.18
N SER A 198 -5.67 -7.47 14.11
CA SER A 198 -6.34 -6.88 12.94
C SER A 198 -7.76 -6.40 13.29
N ASN A 199 -8.08 -5.16 12.93
CA ASN A 199 -9.45 -4.66 12.96
C ASN A 199 -10.36 -5.48 12.04
N TYR A 200 -11.67 -5.44 12.33
CA TYR A 200 -12.69 -6.25 11.66
C TYR A 200 -13.94 -5.42 11.37
N GLY A 201 -14.97 -6.02 10.76
CA GLY A 201 -16.28 -5.38 10.60
C GLY A 201 -16.70 -5.25 9.14
N LYS A 202 -17.89 -4.69 8.93
CA LYS A 202 -18.56 -4.70 7.62
C LYS A 202 -17.88 -3.85 6.54
N ALA A 203 -17.05 -2.89 6.94
CA ALA A 203 -16.32 -2.05 6.01
C ALA A 203 -14.93 -2.62 5.67
N VAL A 204 -14.56 -3.82 6.13
CA VAL A 204 -13.40 -4.55 5.60
C VAL A 204 -13.79 -5.19 4.26
N ASP A 205 -13.06 -4.88 3.19
CA ASP A 205 -13.33 -5.45 1.87
C ASP A 205 -12.65 -6.80 1.67
N LEU A 206 -11.41 -6.94 2.16
CA LEU A 206 -10.64 -8.17 2.00
C LEU A 206 -9.58 -8.33 3.10
N PHE A 207 -9.04 -9.55 3.17
CA PHE A 207 -7.89 -9.89 3.98
C PHE A 207 -6.65 -10.11 3.10
N ALA A 208 -5.50 -9.69 3.61
CA ALA A 208 -4.19 -9.95 3.01
C ALA A 208 -3.20 -10.46 4.07
N PRO A 209 -2.10 -11.13 3.66
CA PRO A 209 -1.02 -11.53 4.57
C PRO A 209 -0.47 -10.34 5.38
N GLY A 210 -0.50 -10.44 6.72
CA GLY A 210 -0.08 -9.38 7.63
C GLY A 210 -0.15 -9.76 9.09
#